data_AF-A0AAU7BHT4-F1
#
_entry.id   AF-A0AAU7BHT4-F1
#
_cell.length_a   1.000
_cell.length_b   1.000
_cell.length_c   1.000
_cell.angle_alpha   90.00
_cell.angle_beta   90.00
_cell.angle_gamma   90.00
#
_symmetry.space_group_name_H-M   'P 1'
#
loop_
_entity.id
_entity.type
_entity.pdbx_description
1 polymer ?
#
loop_
_entity_poly.entity_id
_entity_poly.type
_entity_poly.pdbx_seq_one_letter_code
_entity_poly.pdbx_strand_id
1 'polypeptide(L)'
;MRRNWDTVLSVLTKIEELNDRAAFHQLYPEHIDSGRVATTPEAAETVFHLRLLIQNGFVNGSDFPAFGATGLTWAGHDLIEKLRAAQQL
;
A
#
# COMPACT_ATOMS: atom_id res chain seq x y z
N MET A 1 -11.35 -8.34 12.02
CA MET A 1 -11.17 -6.89 11.79
C MET A 1 -9.77 -6.37 12.13
N ARG A 2 -9.07 -6.87 13.18
CA ARG A 2 -7.66 -6.51 13.45
C ARG A 2 -6.71 -6.83 12.29
N ARG A 3 -6.85 -8.02 11.67
CA ARG A 3 -5.97 -8.51 10.59
C ARG A 3 -5.84 -7.56 9.39
N ASN A 4 -6.92 -6.91 8.97
CA ASN A 4 -6.88 -6.03 7.80
C ASN A 4 -6.10 -4.74 8.11
N TRP A 5 -6.15 -4.25 9.35
CA TRP A 5 -5.41 -3.06 9.76
C TRP A 5 -3.90 -3.31 9.84
N ASP A 6 -3.49 -4.53 10.19
CA ASP A 6 -2.09 -4.94 10.14
C ASP A 6 -1.57 -4.94 8.69
N THR A 7 -2.36 -5.46 7.74
CA THR A 7 -2.05 -5.40 6.30
C THR A 7 -1.97 -3.95 5.80
N VAL A 8 -2.93 -3.10 6.17
CA VAL A 8 -2.92 -1.67 5.81
C VAL A 8 -1.68 -0.97 6.36
N LEU A 9 -1.34 -1.21 7.63
CA LEU A 9 -0.14 -0.62 8.24
C LEU A 9 1.14 -1.10 7.54
N SER A 10 1.22 -2.39 7.22
CA SER A 10 2.35 -2.96 6.47
C SER A 10 2.51 -2.29 5.10
N VAL A 11 1.41 -2.11 4.35
CA VAL A 11 1.42 -1.42 3.06
C VAL A 11 1.86 0.03 3.19
N LEU A 12 1.28 0.79 4.14
CA LEU A 12 1.63 2.19 4.33
C LEU A 12 3.08 2.37 4.78
N THR A 13 3.57 1.50 5.67
CA THR A 13 4.97 1.54 6.15
C THR A 13 5.94 1.27 5.01
N LYS A 14 5.67 0.26 4.18
CA LYS A 14 6.50 -0.02 3.00
C LYS A 14 6.53 1.15 2.03
N ILE A 15 5.42 1.84 1.82
CA ILE A 15 5.37 3.04 0.96
C ILE A 15 6.13 4.22 1.60
N GLU A 16 6.06 4.38 2.93
CA GLU A 16 6.82 5.40 3.66
C GLU A 16 8.34 5.19 3.58
N GLU A 17 8.79 3.93 3.59
CA GLU A 17 10.20 3.55 3.45
C GLU A 17 10.75 3.78 2.03
N LEU A 18 9.89 3.93 1.02
CA LEU A 18 10.25 4.33 -0.35
C LEU A 18 10.60 5.83 -0.38
N ASN A 19 11.74 6.21 0.17
CA ASN A 19 12.29 7.55 -0.02
C ASN A 19 12.62 7.85 -1.51
N ASP A 20 12.53 6.87 -2.42
CA ASP A 20 12.74 7.03 -3.86
C ASP A 20 11.48 6.67 -4.65
N ARG A 21 10.96 7.66 -5.39
CA ARG A 21 9.70 7.60 -6.17
C ARG A 21 9.70 6.53 -7.26
N ALA A 22 10.86 5.94 -7.59
CA ALA A 22 11.02 4.93 -8.63
C ALA A 22 10.89 3.47 -8.16
N ALA A 23 10.85 3.20 -6.84
CA ALA A 23 11.09 1.86 -6.31
C ALA A 23 9.84 1.00 -6.00
N PHE A 24 8.62 1.43 -6.35
CA PHE A 24 7.42 0.64 -6.06
C PHE A 24 7.40 -0.72 -6.79
N HIS A 25 7.86 -0.77 -8.04
CA HIS A 25 8.02 -2.02 -8.80
C HIS A 25 9.03 -2.98 -8.16
N GLN A 26 9.92 -2.49 -7.31
CA GLN A 26 10.92 -3.30 -6.60
C GLN A 26 10.42 -3.84 -5.26
N LEU A 27 9.40 -3.22 -4.65
CA LEU A 27 8.81 -3.70 -3.39
C LEU A 27 7.89 -4.90 -3.57
N TYR A 28 7.26 -4.96 -4.74
CA TYR A 28 6.23 -5.94 -5.05
C TYR A 28 6.39 -6.48 -6.47
N PRO A 29 7.59 -6.95 -6.88
CA PRO A 29 7.82 -7.49 -8.22
C PRO A 29 6.85 -8.63 -8.55
N GLU A 30 6.46 -9.43 -7.55
CA GLU A 30 5.50 -10.52 -7.64
C GLU A 30 4.03 -10.08 -7.77
N HIS A 31 3.71 -8.79 -7.58
CA HIS A 31 2.34 -8.26 -7.62
C HIS A 31 2.06 -7.39 -8.86
N ILE A 32 3.09 -6.94 -9.57
CA ILE A 32 2.95 -5.96 -10.67
C ILE A 32 3.35 -6.54 -12.03
N ASP A 33 3.86 -7.77 -12.09
CA ASP A 33 4.27 -8.33 -13.38
C ASP A 33 3.06 -8.47 -14.33
N SER A 34 3.05 -7.58 -15.34
CA SER A 34 2.30 -7.71 -16.59
C SER A 34 0.78 -7.94 -16.50
N GLY A 35 0.09 -7.27 -15.58
CA GLY A 35 -1.38 -7.35 -15.49
C GLY A 35 -1.89 -8.73 -15.02
N ARG A 36 -0.98 -9.60 -14.60
CA ARG A 36 -1.30 -10.83 -13.87
C ARG A 36 -1.37 -10.46 -12.40
N VAL A 37 -2.61 -10.29 -11.95
CA VAL A 37 -2.98 -10.16 -10.53
C VAL A 37 -2.22 -11.20 -9.73
N ALA A 38 -1.52 -10.72 -8.68
CA ALA A 38 -1.08 -11.44 -7.49
C ALA A 38 -1.16 -12.98 -7.56
N THR A 39 -0.01 -13.63 -7.60
CA THR A 39 0.09 -15.09 -7.67
C THR A 39 -0.25 -15.80 -6.34
N THR A 40 -0.41 -15.05 -5.24
CA THR A 40 -0.79 -15.56 -3.92
C THR A 40 -1.99 -14.82 -3.31
N PRO A 41 -2.75 -15.44 -2.39
CA PRO A 41 -3.85 -14.78 -1.67
C PRO A 41 -3.41 -13.53 -0.90
N GLU A 42 -2.25 -13.57 -0.25
CA GLU A 42 -1.67 -12.45 0.51
C GLU A 42 -1.33 -11.28 -0.44
N ALA A 43 -0.87 -11.64 -1.65
CA ALA A 43 -0.59 -10.67 -2.68
C ALA A 43 -1.84 -9.99 -3.23
N ALA A 44 -2.94 -10.74 -3.36
CA ALA A 44 -4.22 -10.22 -3.80
C ALA A 44 -4.82 -9.28 -2.74
N GLU A 45 -4.71 -9.65 -1.46
CA GLU A 45 -5.17 -8.82 -0.35
C GLU A 45 -4.37 -7.51 -0.25
N THR A 46 -3.06 -7.57 -0.44
CA THR A 46 -2.19 -6.39 -0.46
C THR A 46 -2.56 -5.42 -1.59
N VAL A 47 -2.72 -5.94 -2.81
CA VAL A 47 -3.12 -5.14 -3.98
C VAL A 47 -4.51 -4.52 -3.78
N PHE A 48 -5.44 -5.28 -3.21
CA PHE A 48 -6.78 -4.80 -2.90
C PHE A 48 -6.75 -3.61 -1.94
N HIS A 49 -6.06 -3.73 -0.80
CA HIS A 49 -5.99 -2.64 0.18
C HIS A 49 -5.24 -1.43 -0.37
N LEU A 50 -4.18 -1.63 -1.15
CA LEU A 50 -3.48 -0.53 -1.78
C LEU A 50 -4.36 0.22 -2.79
N ARG A 51 -5.15 -0.49 -3.61
CA ARG A 51 -6.13 0.15 -4.50
C ARG A 51 -7.11 1.02 -3.72
N LEU A 52 -7.65 0.50 -2.60
CA LEU A 52 -8.53 1.29 -1.74
C LEU A 52 -7.84 2.53 -1.19
N LEU A 53 -6.59 2.42 -0.74
CA LEU A 53 -5.83 3.54 -0.20
C LEU A 53 -5.57 4.63 -1.26
N ILE A 54 -5.28 4.24 -2.50
CA ILE A 54 -5.14 5.18 -3.64
C ILE A 54 -6.48 5.85 -3.93
N GLN A 55 -7.56 5.07 -4.09
CA GLN A 55 -8.90 5.59 -4.41
C GLN A 55 -9.46 6.53 -3.35
N ASN A 56 -9.05 6.36 -2.08
CA ASN A 56 -9.46 7.22 -0.97
C ASN A 56 -8.46 8.33 -0.64
N GLY A 57 -7.40 8.51 -1.45
CA GLY A 57 -6.46 9.62 -1.32
C GLY A 57 -5.50 9.52 -0.13
N PHE A 58 -5.27 8.32 0.41
CA PHE A 58 -4.22 8.07 1.42
C PHE A 58 -2.84 7.85 0.78
N VAL A 59 -2.83 7.38 -0.47
CA VAL A 59 -1.61 7.09 -1.23
C VAL A 59 -1.68 7.82 -2.56
N ASN A 60 -0.60 8.52 -2.91
CA ASN A 60 -0.40 9.04 -4.26
C ASN A 60 -0.05 7.88 -5.20
N GLY A 61 -0.76 7.75 -6.31
CA GLY A 61 -0.58 6.64 -7.23
C GLY A 61 -1.63 6.61 -8.32
N SER A 62 -1.57 5.57 -9.16
CA SER A 62 -2.63 5.28 -10.12
C SER A 62 -3.07 3.83 -9.98
N ASP A 63 -4.37 3.58 -10.13
CA ASP A 63 -4.94 2.24 -10.18
C ASP A 63 -5.15 1.72 -11.61
N PHE A 64 -5.01 2.60 -12.62
CA PHE A 64 -5.15 2.32 -14.04
C PHE A 64 -4.39 3.34 -14.92
N PRO A 65 -3.84 2.99 -16.10
CA PRO A 65 -3.62 1.65 -16.66
C PRO A 65 -2.39 0.93 -16.10
N ALA A 66 -1.49 1.67 -15.42
CA ALA A 66 -0.36 1.13 -14.69
C ALA A 66 -0.64 1.29 -13.19
N PHE A 67 -0.78 0.16 -12.48
CA PHE A 67 -0.97 0.14 -11.04
C PHE A 67 0.34 0.50 -10.33
N GLY A 68 0.33 1.54 -9.50
CA GLY A 68 1.53 1.95 -8.78
C GLY A 68 1.26 2.99 -7.71
N ALA A 69 2.08 2.97 -6.66
CA ALA A 69 2.13 3.99 -5.63
C ALA A 69 3.43 4.81 -5.76
N THR A 70 3.36 6.11 -5.57
CA THR A 70 4.49 7.05 -5.63
C THR A 70 4.83 7.68 -4.28
N GLY A 71 4.03 7.41 -3.25
CA GLY A 71 4.26 7.90 -1.89
C GLY A 71 2.95 8.08 -1.10
N LEU A 72 3.06 8.35 0.20
CA LEU A 72 1.90 8.68 1.04
C LEU A 72 1.42 10.12 0.77
N THR A 73 0.13 10.37 0.99
CA THR A 73 -0.38 11.73 1.17
C THR A 73 -0.25 12.14 2.64
N TRP A 74 -0.53 13.41 2.95
CA TRP A 74 -0.62 13.85 4.34
C TRP A 74 -1.67 13.05 5.14
N ALA A 75 -2.83 12.78 4.55
CA ALA A 75 -3.84 11.93 5.17
C ALA A 75 -3.34 10.49 5.38
N GLY A 76 -2.49 9.98 4.48
CA GLY A 76 -1.81 8.69 4.63
C GLY A 76 -0.86 8.65 5.83
N HIS A 77 -0.07 9.71 6.04
CA HIS A 77 0.76 9.85 7.24
C HIS A 77 -0.08 9.98 8.52
N ASP A 78 -1.20 10.69 8.48
CA ASP A 78 -2.09 10.74 9.67
C ASP A 78 -2.69 9.36 9.98
N LEU A 79 -3.01 8.58 8.95
CA LEU A 79 -3.55 7.24 9.11
C LEU A 79 -2.50 6.27 9.67
N ILE A 80 -1.27 6.30 9.14
CA ILE A 80 -0.21 5.39 9.59
C ILE A 80 0.10 5.60 11.08
N GLU A 81 0.16 6.85 11.53
CA GLU A 81 0.41 7.20 12.93
C GLU A 81 -0.73 6.73 13.86
N LYS A 82 -1.99 6.88 13.44
CA LYS A 82 -3.14 6.37 14.20
C LYS A 82 -3.11 4.86 14.36
N LEU A 83 -2.73 4.13 13.30
CA LEU A 83 -2.63 2.67 13.35
C LEU A 83 -1.49 2.21 14.26
N ARG A 84 -0.32 2.87 14.19
CA ARG A 84 0.82 2.63 15.10
C ARG A 84 0.42 2.84 16.55
N ALA A 85 -0.24 3.96 16.86
CA ALA A 85 -0.70 4.27 18.21
C ALA A 85 -1.72 3.24 18.74
N ALA A 86 -2.63 2.76 17.88
CA ALA A 86 -3.63 1.77 18.25
C ALA A 86 -3.05 0.36 18.52
N GLN A 87 -1.87 0.05 17.99
CA GLN A 87 -1.17 -1.22 18.24
C GLN A 87 -0.28 -1.22 19.50
N GLN A 88 -0.03 -0.05 20.08
CA GLN A 88 0.74 0.10 21.33
C GLN A 88 -0.14 -0.03 22.59
N LEU A 89 -1.44 -0.31 22.44
CA LEU A 89 -2.45 -0.52 23.48
C LEU A 89 -2.93 -1.98 23.53
#